data_AF-A0A7S3HRG8-F1
#
_entry.id   AF-A0A7S3HRG8-F1
#
_cell.length_a   1.000
_cell.length_b   1.000
_cell.length_c   1.000
_cell.angle_alpha   90.00
_cell.angle_beta   90.00
_cell.angle_gamma   90.00
#
_symmetry.space_group_name_H-M   'P 1'
#
loop_
_entity.id
_entity.type
_entity.pdbx_description
1 polymer ?
#
loop_
_entity_poly.entity_id
_entity_poly.type
_entity_poly.pdbx_seq_one_letter_code
_entity_poly.pdbx_strand_id
1 'polypeptide(L)'
;MDQSQLAEVERLCQALYTGNNSALRAEAQQQLLTLQSSIDFIPQCQFILDNSQLPYAQLVATSSLEALVTQFWNSFSPEQKLDVRNYVLRYLGNNAAVLQEFVVGHMTKLSCRITKLGWFDSPEHREIVDEIRKFLEASVDHSLIGLKLLNALVDEMNTPTTGRSLTVHRKTAVSFRDQTLLQIFEITVITLRNLQNPNREK
;
A
#
# COMPACT_ATOMS: atom_id res chain seq x y z
N MET A 1 -2.10 3.63 21.53
CA MET A 1 -2.46 5.03 21.23
C MET A 1 -3.88 5.25 21.76
N ASP A 2 -4.15 6.39 22.37
CA ASP A 2 -5.50 6.76 22.83
C ASP A 2 -6.16 7.81 21.90
N GLN A 3 -7.41 8.15 22.18
CA GLN A 3 -8.19 9.08 21.34
C GLN A 3 -7.63 10.51 21.34
N SER A 4 -7.00 10.93 22.45
CA SER A 4 -6.36 12.25 22.56
C SER A 4 -5.11 12.33 21.70
N GLN A 5 -4.30 11.27 21.70
CA GLN A 5 -3.13 11.14 20.84
C GLN A 5 -3.52 11.11 19.35
N LEU A 6 -4.62 10.43 19.01
CA LEU A 6 -5.14 10.42 17.64
C LEU A 6 -5.52 11.84 17.17
N ALA A 7 -6.28 12.58 18.00
CA ALA A 7 -6.70 13.94 17.67
C ALA A 7 -5.49 14.89 17.47
N GLU A 8 -4.42 14.68 18.24
CA GLU A 8 -3.19 15.43 18.06
C GLU A 8 -2.49 15.09 16.74
N VAL A 9 -2.35 13.81 16.40
CA VAL A 9 -1.79 13.38 15.11
C VAL A 9 -2.58 13.97 13.94
N GLU A 10 -3.91 13.94 14.03
CA GLU A 10 -4.81 14.53 13.03
C GLU A 10 -4.57 16.04 12.86
N ARG A 11 -4.43 16.78 13.96
CA ARG A 11 -4.11 18.21 13.96
C ARG A 11 -2.75 18.49 13.31
N LEU A 12 -1.73 17.69 13.64
CA LEU A 12 -0.39 17.81 13.05
C LEU A 12 -0.41 17.53 11.55
N CYS A 13 -1.16 16.50 11.11
CA CYS A 13 -1.30 16.18 9.69
C CYS A 13 -1.99 17.32 8.93
N GLN A 14 -3.06 17.88 9.51
CA GLN A 14 -3.73 19.04 8.93
C GLN A 14 -2.79 20.25 8.80
N ALA A 15 -2.01 20.55 9.85
CA ALA A 15 -1.03 21.63 9.84
C ALA A 15 0.05 21.40 8.77
N LEU A 16 0.51 20.17 8.59
CA LEU A 16 1.54 19.81 7.60
C LEU A 16 1.09 20.05 6.16
N TYR A 17 -0.13 19.67 5.80
CA TYR A 17 -0.61 19.75 4.41
C TYR A 17 -1.34 21.04 4.06
N THR A 18 -1.98 21.69 5.04
CA THR A 18 -2.81 22.89 4.81
C THR A 18 -2.28 24.15 5.47
N GLY A 19 -1.25 24.04 6.30
CA GLY A 19 -0.66 25.20 6.98
C GLY A 19 0.04 26.16 6.02
N ASN A 20 -0.06 27.45 6.33
CA ASN A 20 0.63 28.52 5.60
C ASN A 20 1.97 28.94 6.25
N ASN A 21 2.21 28.51 7.50
CA ASN A 21 3.43 28.84 8.23
C ASN A 21 4.47 27.71 8.08
N SER A 22 5.58 28.01 7.42
CA SER A 22 6.68 27.06 7.17
C SER A 22 7.26 26.46 8.46
N ALA A 23 7.40 27.26 9.53
CA ALA A 23 7.96 26.78 10.79
C ALA A 23 7.04 25.75 11.46
N LEU A 24 5.72 26.02 11.50
CA LEU A 24 4.74 25.09 12.07
C LEU A 24 4.62 23.80 11.24
N ARG A 25 4.77 23.88 9.92
CA ARG A 25 4.82 22.69 9.05
C ARG A 25 6.05 21.84 9.34
N ALA A 26 7.22 22.46 9.48
CA ALA A 26 8.46 21.76 9.79
C ALA A 26 8.39 21.07 11.15
N GLU A 27 7.83 21.75 12.16
CA GLU A 27 7.59 21.18 13.49
C GLU A 27 6.63 19.98 13.43
N ALA A 28 5.48 20.14 12.76
CA ALA A 28 4.52 19.05 12.59
C ALA A 28 5.15 17.86 11.84
N GLN A 29 5.93 18.12 10.79
CA GLN A 29 6.65 17.07 10.07
C GLN A 29 7.63 16.33 10.98
N GLN A 30 8.42 17.05 11.79
CA GLN A 30 9.38 16.43 12.70
C GLN A 30 8.70 15.53 13.72
N GLN A 31 7.56 15.95 14.26
CA GLN A 31 6.79 15.12 15.19
C GLN A 31 6.21 13.89 14.50
N LEU A 32 5.65 14.03 13.29
CA LEU A 32 5.08 12.90 12.55
C LEU A 32 6.15 11.90 12.07
N LEU A 33 7.38 12.34 11.82
CA LEU A 33 8.51 11.46 11.48
C LEU A 33 8.88 10.49 12.61
N THR A 34 8.50 10.76 13.86
CA THR A 34 8.70 9.82 14.97
C THR A 34 7.97 8.49 14.74
N LEU A 35 6.85 8.50 13.99
CA LEU A 35 6.13 7.28 13.60
C LEU A 35 6.98 6.34 12.72
N GLN A 36 8.10 6.82 12.16
CA GLN A 36 8.98 6.06 11.27
C GLN A 36 10.25 5.55 11.96
N SER A 37 10.45 5.86 13.25
CA SER A 37 11.74 5.62 13.91
C SER A 37 11.94 4.18 14.40
N SER A 38 10.87 3.41 14.62
CA SER A 38 10.92 2.03 15.08
C SER A 38 9.73 1.22 14.59
N ILE A 39 9.91 -0.10 14.41
CA ILE A 39 8.83 -1.05 14.13
C ILE A 39 7.74 -1.07 15.22
N ASP A 40 8.05 -0.59 16.43
CA ASP A 40 7.09 -0.47 17.54
C ASP A 40 5.97 0.53 17.25
N PHE A 41 6.13 1.38 16.23
CA PHE A 41 5.12 2.35 15.78
C PHE A 41 4.12 1.76 14.77
N ILE A 42 4.29 0.52 14.31
CA ILE A 42 3.34 -0.14 13.39
C ILE A 42 1.92 -0.19 13.99
N PRO A 43 1.72 -0.65 15.25
CA PRO A 43 0.38 -0.66 15.85
C PRO A 43 -0.23 0.74 15.94
N GLN A 44 0.59 1.78 16.07
CA GLN A 44 0.10 3.17 16.09
C GLN A 44 -0.36 3.62 14.70
N CYS A 45 0.40 3.29 13.65
CA CYS A 45 -0.01 3.56 12.28
C CYS A 45 -1.31 2.82 11.90
N GLN A 46 -1.42 1.54 12.30
CA GLN A 46 -2.65 0.76 12.12
C GLN A 46 -3.82 1.37 12.89
N PHE A 47 -3.60 1.82 14.13
CA PHE A 47 -4.64 2.51 14.90
C PHE A 47 -5.11 3.80 14.21
N ILE A 48 -4.19 4.61 13.66
CA ILE A 48 -4.58 5.83 12.91
C ILE A 48 -5.45 5.46 11.72
N LEU A 49 -5.06 4.46 10.93
CA LEU A 49 -5.85 3.98 9.79
C LEU A 49 -7.22 3.47 10.23
N ASP A 50 -7.29 2.66 11.28
CA ASP A 50 -8.54 2.03 11.73
C ASP A 50 -9.53 3.02 12.38
N ASN A 51 -9.06 4.16 12.89
CA ASN A 51 -9.88 5.10 13.68
C ASN A 51 -10.03 6.50 13.06
N SER A 52 -9.12 6.92 12.18
CA SER A 52 -9.18 8.25 11.55
C SER A 52 -9.96 8.22 10.25
N GLN A 53 -10.85 9.20 10.10
CA GLN A 53 -11.54 9.49 8.83
C GLN A 53 -10.86 10.63 8.06
N LEU A 54 -9.77 11.20 8.58
CA LEU A 54 -9.07 12.30 7.94
C LEU A 54 -8.07 11.79 6.89
N PRO A 55 -8.22 12.19 5.60
CA PRO A 55 -7.37 11.68 4.53
C PRO A 55 -5.87 11.94 4.72
N TYR A 56 -5.50 13.07 5.32
CA TYR A 56 -4.09 13.38 5.59
C TYR A 56 -3.49 12.52 6.71
N ALA A 57 -4.28 12.15 7.72
CA ALA A 57 -3.83 11.24 8.77
C ALA A 57 -3.64 9.82 8.21
N GLN A 58 -4.58 9.36 7.38
CA GLN A 58 -4.47 8.08 6.68
C GLN A 58 -3.25 8.05 5.74
N LEU A 59 -2.98 9.15 5.03
CA LEU A 59 -1.80 9.29 4.19
C LEU A 59 -0.51 9.19 5.01
N VAL A 60 -0.38 9.94 6.11
CA VAL A 60 0.82 9.91 6.95
C VAL A 60 1.03 8.52 7.57
N ALA A 61 -0.03 7.88 8.07
CA ALA A 61 0.05 6.52 8.59
C ALA A 61 0.51 5.52 7.51
N THR A 62 -0.03 5.64 6.29
CA THR A 62 0.38 4.79 5.15
C THR A 62 1.84 5.02 4.76
N SER A 63 2.27 6.29 4.63
CA SER A 63 3.66 6.64 4.31
C SER A 63 4.62 6.19 5.40
N SER A 64 4.22 6.28 6.66
CA SER A 64 5.03 5.80 7.78
C SER A 64 5.15 4.28 7.78
N LEU A 65 4.08 3.54 7.50
CA LEU A 65 4.16 2.09 7.28
C LEU A 65 5.09 1.75 6.11
N GLU A 66 5.03 2.47 4.99
CA GLU A 66 5.95 2.25 3.85
C GLU A 66 7.42 2.43 4.24
N ALA A 67 7.72 3.50 4.97
CA ALA A 67 9.07 3.76 5.47
C ALA A 67 9.53 2.62 6.41
N LEU A 68 8.69 2.25 7.38
CA LEU A 68 9.01 1.20 8.35
C LEU A 68 9.27 -0.16 7.70
N VAL A 69 8.38 -0.62 6.80
CA VAL A 69 8.57 -1.91 6.13
C VAL A 69 9.78 -1.90 5.21
N THR A 70 10.07 -0.77 4.56
CA THR A 70 11.22 -0.66 3.64
C THR A 70 12.54 -0.69 4.38
N GLN A 71 12.65 0.11 5.46
CA GLN A 71 13.86 0.26 6.26
C GLN A 71 14.13 -0.96 7.13
N PHE A 72 13.11 -1.48 7.81
CA PHE A 72 13.27 -2.51 8.83
C PHE A 72 12.85 -3.91 8.38
N TRP A 73 12.61 -4.15 7.08
CA TRP A 73 12.10 -5.44 6.55
C TRP A 73 12.73 -6.70 7.18
N ASN A 74 14.04 -6.70 7.40
CA ASN A 74 14.76 -7.86 7.92
C ASN A 74 14.58 -8.07 9.43
N SER A 75 14.04 -7.09 10.14
CA SER A 75 13.68 -7.16 11.56
C SER A 75 12.31 -7.79 11.79
N PHE A 76 11.49 -7.94 10.75
CA PHE A 76 10.18 -8.58 10.84
C PHE A 76 10.31 -10.11 10.78
N SER A 77 9.52 -10.80 11.59
CA SER A 77 9.30 -12.24 11.41
C SER A 77 8.56 -12.52 10.08
N PRO A 78 8.65 -13.74 9.52
CA PRO A 78 7.86 -14.12 8.34
C PRO A 78 6.35 -13.88 8.53
N GLU A 79 5.83 -14.18 9.72
CA GLU A 79 4.42 -13.96 10.07
C GLU A 79 4.06 -12.47 10.04
N GLN A 80 4.87 -11.62 10.66
CA GLN A 80 4.64 -10.17 10.67
C GLN A 80 4.64 -9.57 9.26
N LYS A 81 5.50 -10.06 8.35
CA LYS A 81 5.54 -9.62 6.95
C LYS A 81 4.23 -9.92 6.22
N LEU A 82 3.67 -11.10 6.45
CA LEU A 82 2.39 -11.51 5.87
C LEU A 82 1.22 -10.77 6.51
N ASP A 83 1.24 -10.57 7.83
CA ASP A 83 0.20 -9.85 8.56
C ASP A 83 0.09 -8.41 8.11
N VAL A 84 1.21 -7.71 7.93
CA VAL A 84 1.20 -6.32 7.43
C VAL A 84 0.68 -6.26 5.99
N ARG A 85 1.08 -7.20 5.12
CA ARG A 85 0.52 -7.29 3.76
C ARG A 85 -1.00 -7.47 3.78
N ASN A 86 -1.47 -8.46 4.54
CA ASN A 86 -2.88 -8.82 4.62
C ASN A 86 -3.70 -7.69 5.26
N TYR A 87 -3.13 -6.99 6.24
CA TYR A 87 -3.73 -5.80 6.83
C TYR A 87 -3.96 -4.71 5.77
N VAL A 88 -2.95 -4.36 4.98
CA VAL A 88 -3.06 -3.32 3.94
C VAL A 88 -4.10 -3.67 2.89
N LEU A 89 -4.10 -4.92 2.40
CA LEU A 89 -5.09 -5.39 1.44
C LEU A 89 -6.51 -5.39 2.04
N ARG A 90 -6.68 -5.90 3.26
CA ARG A 90 -7.99 -5.89 3.95
C ARG A 90 -8.50 -4.47 4.17
N TYR A 91 -7.62 -3.54 4.53
CA TYR A 91 -7.99 -2.14 4.72
C TYR A 91 -8.44 -1.49 3.40
N LEU A 92 -7.72 -1.73 2.30
CA LEU A 92 -8.11 -1.26 0.96
C LEU A 92 -9.48 -1.81 0.55
N GLY A 93 -9.74 -3.10 0.79
CA GLY A 93 -11.04 -3.72 0.48
C GLY A 93 -12.17 -3.14 1.31
N ASN A 94 -12.02 -3.12 2.64
CA ASN A 94 -13.06 -2.65 3.55
C ASN A 94 -13.44 -1.17 3.34
N ASN A 95 -12.52 -0.35 2.83
CA ASN A 95 -12.72 1.09 2.66
C ASN A 95 -12.76 1.53 1.19
N ALA A 96 -12.95 0.60 0.25
CA ALA A 96 -12.85 0.87 -1.19
C ALA A 96 -13.75 2.02 -1.67
N ALA A 97 -14.96 2.14 -1.11
CA ALA A 97 -15.94 3.15 -1.50
C ALA A 97 -15.76 4.53 -0.83
N VAL A 98 -14.92 4.62 0.21
CA VAL A 98 -14.81 5.84 1.04
C VAL A 98 -13.42 6.48 1.03
N LEU A 99 -12.38 5.71 0.71
CA LEU A 99 -11.01 6.24 0.66
C LEU A 99 -10.83 7.26 -0.45
N GLN A 100 -10.14 8.35 -0.11
CA GLN A 100 -9.72 9.35 -1.08
C GLN A 100 -8.71 8.78 -2.08
N GLU A 101 -8.78 9.20 -3.33
CA GLU A 101 -7.98 8.62 -4.42
C GLU A 101 -6.46 8.65 -4.16
N PHE A 102 -5.95 9.74 -3.58
CA PHE A 102 -4.52 9.84 -3.27
C PHE A 102 -4.09 8.90 -2.14
N VAL A 103 -4.98 8.59 -1.20
CA VAL A 103 -4.73 7.61 -0.12
C VAL A 103 -4.71 6.21 -0.72
N VAL A 104 -5.69 5.88 -1.58
CA VAL A 104 -5.71 4.63 -2.34
C VAL A 104 -4.38 4.45 -3.09
N GLY A 105 -3.92 5.48 -3.81
CA GLY A 105 -2.66 5.42 -4.54
C GLY A 105 -1.44 5.11 -3.67
N HIS A 106 -1.36 5.65 -2.46
CA HIS A 106 -0.26 5.35 -1.53
C HIS A 106 -0.38 3.96 -0.91
N MET A 107 -1.59 3.51 -0.56
CA MET A 107 -1.80 2.18 0.00
C MET A 107 -1.55 1.08 -1.03
N THR A 108 -1.93 1.31 -2.30
CA THR A 108 -1.59 0.45 -3.42
C THR A 108 -0.07 0.31 -3.56
N LYS A 109 0.68 1.44 -3.54
CA LYS A 109 2.15 1.41 -3.58
C LYS A 109 2.75 0.66 -2.40
N LEU A 110 2.24 0.88 -1.19
CA LEU A 110 2.66 0.15 0.01
C LEU A 110 2.46 -1.38 -0.16
N SER A 111 1.30 -1.81 -0.66
CA SER A 111 1.04 -3.22 -0.93
C SER A 111 2.06 -3.82 -1.91
N CYS A 112 2.33 -3.11 -3.01
CA CYS A 112 3.31 -3.54 -4.01
C CYS A 112 4.74 -3.57 -3.44
N ARG A 113 5.11 -2.59 -2.60
CA ARG A 113 6.41 -2.54 -1.91
C ARG A 113 6.60 -3.76 -1.03
N ILE A 114 5.60 -4.11 -0.21
CA ILE A 114 5.64 -5.29 0.67
C ILE A 114 5.78 -6.57 -0.16
N THR A 115 4.99 -6.73 -1.22
CA THR A 115 5.08 -7.87 -2.15
C THR A 115 6.48 -8.02 -2.73
N LYS A 116 7.10 -6.93 -3.17
CA LYS A 116 8.43 -6.96 -3.76
C LYS A 116 9.52 -7.29 -2.74
N LEU A 117 9.44 -6.72 -1.54
CA LEU A 117 10.39 -7.00 -0.47
C LEU A 117 10.30 -8.47 -0.03
N GLY A 118 9.08 -9.01 0.05
CA GLY A 118 8.82 -10.41 0.38
C GLY A 118 8.88 -11.38 -0.80
N TRP A 119 9.26 -10.92 -2.00
CA TRP A 119 9.12 -11.69 -3.23
C TRP A 119 9.80 -13.07 -3.17
N PHE A 120 10.92 -13.17 -2.46
CA PHE A 120 11.66 -14.42 -2.26
C PHE A 120 11.56 -14.97 -0.84
N ASP A 121 10.85 -14.29 0.07
CA ASP A 121 10.70 -14.72 1.47
C ASP A 121 9.70 -15.87 1.57
N SER A 122 8.58 -15.79 0.84
CA SER A 122 7.50 -16.79 0.90
C SER A 122 6.68 -16.82 -0.40
N PRO A 123 6.17 -17.98 -0.85
CA PRO A 123 5.29 -18.06 -2.03
C PRO A 123 4.02 -17.22 -1.91
N GLU A 124 3.49 -17.04 -0.72
CA GLU A 124 2.30 -16.27 -0.42
C GLU A 124 2.45 -14.83 -0.91
N HIS A 125 3.65 -14.23 -0.91
CA HIS A 125 3.86 -12.88 -1.45
C HIS A 125 3.64 -12.81 -2.97
N ARG A 126 3.83 -13.93 -3.68
CA ARG A 126 3.63 -14.03 -5.14
C ARG A 126 2.18 -14.33 -5.52
N GLU A 127 1.35 -14.74 -4.56
CA GLU A 127 -0.12 -14.90 -4.72
C GLU A 127 -0.87 -13.56 -4.75
N ILE A 128 -0.15 -12.43 -4.81
CA ILE A 128 -0.72 -11.09 -4.89
C ILE A 128 -1.72 -10.94 -6.05
N VAL A 129 -1.51 -11.65 -7.17
CA VAL A 129 -2.41 -11.59 -8.33
C VAL A 129 -3.76 -12.21 -8.01
N ASP A 130 -3.80 -13.28 -7.22
CA ASP A 130 -5.05 -13.92 -6.81
C ASP A 130 -5.81 -13.03 -5.83
N GLU A 131 -5.10 -12.32 -4.94
CA GLU A 131 -5.73 -11.28 -4.11
C GLU A 131 -6.30 -10.14 -4.97
N ILE A 132 -5.57 -9.68 -5.99
CA ILE A 132 -6.06 -8.62 -6.88
C ILE A 132 -7.29 -9.08 -7.70
N ARG A 133 -7.37 -10.34 -8.10
CA ARG A 133 -8.57 -10.89 -8.77
C ARG A 133 -9.82 -10.73 -7.91
N LYS A 134 -9.73 -10.96 -6.60
CA LYS A 134 -10.86 -10.75 -5.67
C LYS A 134 -11.35 -9.30 -5.68
N PHE A 135 -10.45 -8.32 -5.81
CA PHE A 135 -10.83 -6.91 -5.96
C PHE A 135 -11.58 -6.66 -7.28
N LEU A 136 -11.11 -7.24 -8.38
CA LEU A 136 -11.72 -7.06 -9.71
C LEU A 136 -13.15 -7.60 -9.80
N GLU A 137 -13.44 -8.67 -9.05
CA GLU A 137 -14.74 -9.38 -9.08
C GLU A 137 -15.75 -8.87 -8.04
N ALA A 138 -15.33 -8.09 -7.05
CA ALA A 138 -16.18 -7.70 -5.91
C ALA A 138 -17.21 -6.60 -6.22
N SER A 139 -16.76 -5.41 -6.64
CA SER A 139 -17.62 -4.27 -7.00
C SER A 139 -16.86 -3.27 -7.87
N VAL A 140 -17.54 -2.24 -8.40
CA VAL A 140 -16.90 -1.22 -9.25
C VAL A 140 -15.77 -0.50 -8.53
N ASP A 141 -15.99 -0.06 -7.28
CA ASP A 141 -14.97 0.63 -6.48
C ASP A 141 -13.76 -0.26 -6.21
N HIS A 142 -14.01 -1.54 -5.88
CA HIS A 142 -12.95 -2.52 -5.68
C HIS A 142 -12.20 -2.82 -6.98
N SER A 143 -12.90 -2.88 -8.11
CA SER A 143 -12.31 -3.15 -9.42
C SER A 143 -11.36 -2.03 -9.83
N LEU A 144 -11.71 -0.77 -9.55
CA LEU A 144 -10.81 0.36 -9.76
C LEU A 144 -9.52 0.24 -8.93
N ILE A 145 -9.63 -0.17 -7.66
CA ILE A 145 -8.48 -0.44 -6.81
C ILE A 145 -7.65 -1.61 -7.35
N GLY A 146 -8.30 -2.69 -7.79
CA GLY A 146 -7.65 -3.86 -8.39
C GLY A 146 -6.84 -3.47 -9.63
N LEU A 147 -7.39 -2.65 -10.52
CA LEU A 147 -6.68 -2.12 -11.69
C LEU A 147 -5.49 -1.23 -11.29
N LYS A 148 -5.66 -0.37 -10.28
CA LYS A 148 -4.56 0.44 -9.73
C LYS A 148 -3.46 -0.44 -9.13
N LEU A 149 -3.81 -1.54 -8.45
CA LEU A 149 -2.86 -2.53 -7.91
C LEU A 149 -2.08 -3.25 -9.01
N LEU A 150 -2.73 -3.69 -10.09
CA LEU A 150 -2.02 -4.30 -11.23
C LEU A 150 -0.99 -3.34 -11.82
N ASN A 151 -1.38 -2.08 -12.08
CA ASN A 151 -0.49 -1.09 -12.64
C ASN A 151 0.69 -0.77 -11.69
N ALA A 152 0.39 -0.46 -10.43
CA ALA A 152 1.41 -0.16 -9.43
C ALA A 152 2.35 -1.33 -9.16
N LEU A 153 1.88 -2.57 -9.25
CA LEU A 153 2.72 -3.75 -9.10
C LEU A 153 3.73 -3.85 -10.24
N VAL A 154 3.29 -3.66 -11.49
CA VAL A 154 4.21 -3.64 -12.64
C VAL A 154 5.24 -2.52 -12.47
N ASP A 155 4.83 -1.31 -12.10
CA ASP A 155 5.74 -0.18 -11.88
C ASP A 155 6.76 -0.46 -10.76
N GLU A 156 6.30 -0.97 -9.63
CA GLU A 156 7.13 -1.26 -8.45
C GLU A 156 8.15 -2.37 -8.74
N MET A 157 7.76 -3.43 -9.46
CA MET A 157 8.68 -4.52 -9.82
C MET A 157 9.76 -4.08 -10.81
N ASN A 158 9.48 -3.05 -11.62
CA ASN A 158 10.42 -2.48 -12.61
C ASN A 158 11.23 -1.28 -12.09
N THR A 159 10.92 -0.75 -10.90
CA THR A 159 11.63 0.40 -10.32
C THR A 159 12.64 -0.07 -9.26
N PRO A 160 13.91 0.36 -9.25
CA PRO A 160 14.82 0.02 -8.15
C PRO A 160 14.35 0.55 -6.78
N THR A 161 14.46 -0.26 -5.72
CA THR A 161 14.14 0.19 -4.35
C THR A 161 15.37 0.84 -3.72
N THR A 162 15.24 2.08 -3.25
CA THR A 162 16.30 2.80 -2.55
C THR A 162 16.83 1.98 -1.36
N GLY A 163 18.14 1.95 -1.18
CA GLY A 163 18.79 1.17 -0.12
C GLY A 163 18.88 -0.34 -0.37
N ARG A 164 18.41 -0.84 -1.53
CA ARG A 164 18.56 -2.26 -1.93
C ARG A 164 19.52 -2.39 -3.11
N SER A 165 20.18 -3.54 -3.24
CA SER A 165 21.14 -3.77 -4.31
C SER A 165 20.46 -3.97 -5.67
N LEU A 166 21.11 -3.50 -6.74
CA LEU A 166 20.63 -3.70 -8.11
C LEU A 166 20.55 -5.17 -8.50
N THR A 167 21.40 -6.03 -7.91
CA THR A 167 21.36 -7.49 -8.13
C THR A 167 20.05 -8.09 -7.63
N VAL A 168 19.61 -7.73 -6.41
CA VAL A 168 18.33 -8.19 -5.86
C VAL A 168 17.17 -7.67 -6.71
N HIS A 169 17.22 -6.40 -7.11
CA HIS A 169 16.20 -5.82 -7.99
C HIS A 169 16.08 -6.58 -9.32
N ARG A 170 17.19 -6.80 -10.04
CA ARG A 170 17.19 -7.54 -11.32
C ARG A 170 16.66 -8.96 -11.17
N LYS A 171 17.09 -9.68 -10.13
CA LYS A 171 16.61 -11.04 -9.84
C LYS A 171 15.09 -11.04 -9.64
N THR A 172 14.57 -10.07 -8.89
CA THR A 172 13.14 -9.91 -8.62
C THR A 172 12.36 -9.59 -9.90
N ALA A 173 12.84 -8.62 -10.70
CA ALA A 173 12.21 -8.22 -11.96
C ALA A 173 12.15 -9.37 -12.97
N VAL A 174 13.23 -10.13 -13.12
CA VAL A 174 13.28 -11.31 -14.01
C VAL A 174 12.28 -12.38 -13.54
N SER A 175 12.27 -12.70 -12.24
CA SER A 175 11.33 -13.67 -11.68
C SER A 175 9.87 -13.24 -11.88
N PHE A 176 9.55 -11.97 -11.70
CA PHE A 176 8.21 -11.43 -11.91
C PHE A 176 7.77 -11.49 -13.38
N ARG A 177 8.67 -11.11 -14.29
CA ARG A 177 8.42 -11.22 -15.74
C ARG A 177 8.07 -12.65 -16.13
N ASP A 178 8.84 -13.61 -15.63
CA ASP A 178 8.72 -15.01 -16.05
C ASP A 178 7.53 -15.74 -15.40
N GLN A 179 7.13 -15.34 -14.18
CA GLN A 179 6.12 -16.07 -13.40
C GLN A 179 4.75 -15.39 -13.32
N THR A 180 4.67 -14.06 -13.44
CA THR A 180 3.48 -13.31 -12.99
C THR A 180 3.00 -12.30 -14.02
N LEU A 181 3.90 -11.71 -14.80
CA LEU A 181 3.54 -10.63 -15.73
C LEU A 181 2.56 -11.06 -16.83
N LEU A 182 2.68 -12.29 -17.35
CA LEU A 182 1.73 -12.81 -18.34
C LEU A 182 0.31 -12.92 -17.74
N GLN A 183 0.20 -13.43 -16.51
CA GLN A 183 -1.08 -13.54 -15.82
C GLN A 183 -1.74 -12.17 -15.64
N ILE A 184 -0.97 -11.14 -15.27
CA ILE A 184 -1.45 -9.75 -15.16
C ILE A 184 -1.96 -9.24 -16.51
N PHE A 185 -1.22 -9.49 -17.59
CA PHE A 185 -1.64 -9.10 -18.94
C PHE A 185 -2.96 -9.76 -19.34
N GLU A 186 -3.09 -11.07 -19.14
CA GLU A 186 -4.33 -11.82 -19.44
C GLU A 186 -5.53 -11.29 -18.65
N ILE A 187 -5.36 -11.05 -17.35
CA ILE A 187 -6.40 -10.45 -16.48
C ILE A 187 -6.84 -9.10 -17.02
N THR A 188 -5.88 -8.25 -17.39
CA THR A 188 -6.17 -6.90 -17.88
C THR A 188 -6.95 -6.96 -19.19
N VAL A 189 -6.57 -7.85 -20.11
CA VAL A 189 -7.27 -8.06 -21.38
C VAL A 189 -8.69 -8.59 -21.16
N ILE A 190 -8.88 -9.56 -20.27
CA ILE A 190 -10.20 -10.10 -19.93
C ILE A 190 -11.08 -9.00 -19.33
N THR A 191 -10.54 -8.22 -18.38
CA THR A 191 -11.25 -7.12 -17.73
C THR A 191 -11.71 -6.07 -18.76
N LEU A 192 -10.82 -5.67 -19.68
CA LEU A 192 -11.15 -4.73 -20.75
C LEU A 192 -12.24 -5.27 -21.69
N ARG A 193 -12.19 -6.55 -22.06
CA ARG A 193 -13.21 -7.18 -22.91
C ARG A 193 -14.58 -7.24 -22.24
N ASN A 194 -14.61 -7.49 -20.93
CA ASN A 194 -15.84 -7.51 -20.13
C ASN A 194 -16.45 -6.10 -20.06
N LEU A 195 -15.62 -5.07 -19.87
CA LEU A 195 -16.06 -3.67 -19.89
C LEU A 195 -16.56 -3.22 -21.27
N GLN A 196 -16.00 -3.75 -22.35
CA GLN A 196 -16.48 -3.47 -23.72
C GLN A 196 -17.79 -4.18 -24.07
N ASN A 197 -18.10 -5.32 -23.44
CA ASN A 197 -19.31 -6.10 -23.70
C ASN A 197 -20.14 -6.33 -22.42
N PRO A 198 -20.66 -5.28 -21.77
CA PRO A 198 -21.39 -5.42 -20.51
C PRO A 198 -22.71 -6.20 -20.62
N ASN A 199 -23.18 -6.52 -21.84
CA ASN A 199 -24.49 -7.12 -22.13
C ASN A 199 -24.44 -8.56 -22.70
N ARG A 200 -23.33 -9.31 -22.57
CA ARG A 200 -23.27 -10.70 -23.08
C ARG A 200 -23.79 -11.78 -22.11
N GLU A 201 -24.21 -11.40 -20.91
CA GLU A 201 -24.76 -12.33 -19.90
C GLU A 201 -26.07 -11.81 -19.28
N LYS A 202 -27.02 -11.42 -20.13
CA LYS A 202 -28.46 -11.37 -19.77
C LYS A 202 -29.30 -11.95 -20.90
#